data_AF-A0A2A7HPH5-F1
#
_entry.id   AF-A0A2A7HPH5-F1
#
_cell.length_a   1.000
_cell.length_b   1.000
_cell.length_c   1.000
_cell.angle_alpha   90.00
_cell.angle_beta   90.00
_cell.angle_gamma   90.00
#
_symmetry.space_group_name_H-M   'P 1'
#
loop_
_entity.id
_entity.type
_entity.pdbx_description
1 polymer ?
#
loop_
_entity_poly.entity_id
_entity_poly.type
_entity_poly.pdbx_seq_one_letter_code
_entity_poly.pdbx_strand_id
1 'polypeptide(L)'
;EVSEATGWKYGFKDLAAYDAEGNAYKYEVKEQPVDGYKSEVKGYDITNTKVAQTTVEGTKTWKDGNATDRPKIIKVDLLQNGQVINTQEVSEATGWKYGFKDLAAYDAEGNAYKYEVKEQPVDGYKSEVKGYDITNTKVAQTTVEGTKTWKDGNAINRPTMIKVDLLQNGNVIKTQDVLAVLGWKYIFADLEAYDANGIAYQYEVKEQLVVGYQSSVSGYDITNTKVGETKVEGTKTWNDNNATDRPSLVKVDLLQNGKVVDTKEVTAATNWKYTFEKLQAYDTNGVAYIYTVKEQSVDGYKSEVKGYDITNTKIGQTTVEGTKTWKDGNATDRPATIKVDLLQNGNVIETQDVTAANGWKYTFTNLESYDASGVTYTYTVKEQPVDGYKSEVHGYDITNT
;
A
#
# COMPACT_ATOMS: atom_id res chain seq x y z
N GLU A 1 27.57 67.11 28.07
CA GLU A 1 26.23 67.22 27.46
C GLU A 1 25.95 68.68 27.17
N VAL A 2 25.43 68.99 25.98
CA VAL A 2 25.06 70.36 25.58
C VAL A 2 23.55 70.41 25.55
N SER A 3 22.95 71.36 26.25
CA SER A 3 21.48 71.46 26.32
C SER A 3 21.03 72.90 26.50
N GLU A 4 19.72 73.13 26.40
CA GLU A 4 19.12 74.43 26.70
C GLU A 4 19.48 74.92 28.11
N ALA A 5 19.54 74.01 29.10
CA ALA A 5 19.91 74.32 30.48
C ALA A 5 21.35 74.84 30.63
N THR A 6 22.26 74.48 29.70
CA THR A 6 23.63 75.01 29.67
C THR A 6 23.76 76.23 28.76
N GLY A 7 22.65 76.75 28.22
CA GLY A 7 22.63 77.80 27.21
C GLY A 7 23.36 77.40 25.93
N TRP A 8 23.29 76.11 25.55
CA TRP A 8 23.99 75.51 24.41
C TRP A 8 25.51 75.65 24.44
N LYS A 9 26.08 75.82 25.63
CA LYS A 9 27.53 75.87 25.85
C LYS A 9 28.03 74.56 26.43
N TYR A 10 29.29 74.26 26.16
CA TYR A 10 29.99 73.10 26.69
C TYR A 10 31.42 73.47 27.08
N GLY A 11 32.03 72.66 27.93
CA GLY A 11 33.41 72.85 28.35
C GLY A 11 34.01 71.54 28.81
N PHE A 12 35.22 71.27 28.34
CA PHE A 12 36.08 70.20 28.83
C PHE A 12 37.14 70.83 29.72
N LYS A 13 37.27 70.36 30.96
CA LYS A 13 38.24 70.87 31.95
C LYS A 13 39.34 69.85 32.16
N ASP A 14 40.45 70.31 32.73
CA ASP A 14 41.58 69.47 33.14
C ASP A 14 42.22 68.68 31.99
N LEU A 15 42.20 69.27 30.79
CA LEU A 15 42.89 68.76 29.62
C LEU A 15 44.39 69.09 29.69
N ALA A 16 45.24 68.11 29.39
CA ALA A 16 46.68 68.32 29.33
C ALA A 16 47.04 69.28 28.18
N ALA A 17 47.90 70.27 28.43
CA ALA A 17 48.34 71.18 27.37
C ALA A 17 49.43 70.56 26.48
N TYR A 18 50.23 69.64 27.05
CA TYR A 18 51.37 69.01 26.41
C TYR A 18 51.42 67.52 26.69
N ASP A 19 51.95 66.75 25.74
CA ASP A 19 52.29 65.34 25.96
C ASP A 19 53.53 65.18 26.84
N ALA A 20 53.91 63.93 27.13
CA ALA A 20 55.07 63.61 27.96
C ALA A 20 56.41 64.07 27.33
N GLU A 21 56.43 64.36 26.04
CA GLU A 21 57.60 64.84 25.30
C GLU A 21 57.61 66.37 25.11
N GLY A 22 56.58 67.09 25.59
CA GLY A 22 56.49 68.55 25.51
C GLY A 22 55.84 69.10 24.24
N ASN A 23 55.22 68.26 23.40
CA ASN A 23 54.48 68.74 22.23
C ASN A 23 53.06 69.16 22.63
N ALA A 24 52.57 70.26 22.05
CA ALA A 24 51.24 70.77 22.37
C ALA A 24 50.15 69.86 21.80
N TYR A 25 49.17 69.49 22.63
CA TYR A 25 47.99 68.78 22.15
C TYR A 25 47.10 69.70 21.29
N LYS A 26 46.59 69.16 20.18
CA LYS A 26 45.53 69.79 19.38
C LYS A 26 44.22 69.07 19.66
N TYR A 27 43.28 69.78 20.26
CA TYR A 27 41.94 69.26 20.53
C TYR A 27 40.99 69.61 19.39
N GLU A 28 40.10 68.66 19.08
CA GLU A 28 39.04 68.81 18.09
C GLU A 28 37.73 68.33 18.68
N VAL A 29 36.63 68.94 18.26
CA VAL A 29 35.28 68.55 18.70
C VAL A 29 34.51 68.00 17.51
N LYS A 30 33.70 66.99 17.78
CA LYS A 30 32.75 66.43 16.82
C LYS A 30 31.41 66.28 17.52
N GLU A 31 30.35 66.65 16.84
CA GLU A 31 29.01 66.33 17.29
C GLU A 31 28.68 64.89 16.87
N GLN A 32 27.92 64.19 17.71
CA GLN A 32 27.22 63.00 17.23
C GLN A 32 26.16 63.46 16.23
N PRO A 33 25.92 62.72 15.13
CA PRO A 33 24.90 63.08 14.16
C PRO A 33 23.56 63.37 14.84
N VAL A 34 22.96 64.51 14.50
CA VAL A 34 21.64 64.92 14.99
C VAL A 34 20.67 64.79 13.83
N ASP A 35 19.66 63.92 13.99
CA ASP A 35 18.66 63.69 12.95
C ASP A 35 17.99 65.01 12.52
N GLY A 36 17.94 65.24 11.21
CA GLY A 36 17.32 66.45 10.65
C GLY A 36 18.20 67.71 10.72
N TYR A 37 19.45 67.62 11.15
CA TYR A 37 20.39 68.73 11.17
C TYR A 37 21.73 68.36 10.53
N LYS A 38 22.28 69.31 9.76
CA LYS A 38 23.65 69.25 9.25
C LYS A 38 24.56 70.05 10.19
N SER A 39 25.49 69.37 10.83
CA SER A 39 26.48 69.96 11.74
C SER A 39 27.70 70.47 10.96
N GLU A 40 28.11 71.70 11.21
CA GLU A 40 29.38 72.27 10.74
C GLU A 40 30.21 72.72 11.94
N VAL A 41 31.46 72.25 12.03
CA VAL A 41 32.38 72.62 13.12
C VAL A 41 33.40 73.63 12.62
N LYS A 42 33.44 74.81 13.24
CA LYS A 42 34.45 75.86 12.99
C LYS A 42 35.20 76.16 14.28
N GLY A 43 36.40 75.60 14.42
CA GLY A 43 37.14 75.62 15.68
C GLY A 43 36.42 74.79 16.73
N TYR A 44 35.81 75.46 17.71
CA TYR A 44 34.98 74.83 18.76
C TYR A 44 33.50 75.22 18.65
N ASP A 45 33.12 76.06 17.69
CA ASP A 45 31.72 76.38 17.45
C ASP A 45 31.10 75.30 16.57
N ILE A 46 29.99 74.73 17.03
CA ILE A 46 29.20 73.73 16.29
C ILE A 46 27.92 74.42 15.83
N THR A 47 27.72 74.51 14.52
CA THR A 47 26.50 75.08 13.92
C THR A 47 25.64 73.96 13.36
N ASN A 48 24.41 73.84 13.85
CA ASN A 48 23.42 72.90 13.32
C ASN A 48 22.44 73.62 12.40
N THR A 49 22.44 73.26 11.11
CA THR A 49 21.49 73.79 10.13
C THR A 49 20.39 72.77 9.92
N LYS A 50 19.12 73.17 10.15
CA LYS A 50 17.96 72.31 9.89
C LYS A 50 17.94 71.90 8.43
N VAL A 51 18.03 70.60 8.14
CA VAL A 51 17.91 70.11 6.77
C VAL A 51 16.45 70.12 6.33
N ALA A 52 16.23 70.24 5.01
CA ALA A 52 14.89 70.14 4.44
C ALA A 52 14.22 68.84 4.92
N GLN A 53 12.96 68.94 5.33
CA GLN A 53 12.16 67.78 5.72
C GLN A 53 11.28 67.35 4.56
N THR A 54 10.92 66.07 4.54
CA THR A 54 9.98 65.47 3.61
C THR A 54 8.97 64.62 4.36
N THR A 55 7.94 64.18 3.64
CA THR A 55 6.89 63.30 4.15
C THR A 55 6.69 62.16 3.18
N VAL A 56 6.45 60.96 3.71
CA VAL A 56 6.06 59.79 2.92
C VAL A 56 4.62 59.47 3.28
N GLU A 57 3.72 59.60 2.33
CA GLU A 57 2.31 59.28 2.49
C GLU A 57 1.89 58.29 1.41
N GLY A 58 1.05 57.34 1.81
CA GLY A 58 0.59 56.27 0.93
C GLY A 58 -0.79 55.78 1.31
N THR A 59 -1.42 55.09 0.37
CA THR A 59 -2.72 54.46 0.54
C THR A 59 -2.61 52.96 0.38
N LYS A 60 -3.47 52.24 1.10
CA LYS A 60 -3.65 50.80 0.99
C LYS A 60 -4.92 50.51 0.19
N THR A 61 -4.75 49.83 -0.94
CA THR A 61 -5.83 49.35 -1.79
C THR A 61 -5.97 47.84 -1.67
N TRP A 62 -7.20 47.35 -1.62
CA TRP A 62 -7.53 45.92 -1.62
C TRP A 62 -8.24 45.55 -2.93
N LYS A 63 -7.68 44.58 -3.66
CA LYS A 63 -8.25 43.95 -4.86
C LYS A 63 -8.72 42.54 -4.51
N ASP A 64 -9.81 42.47 -3.76
CA ASP A 64 -10.32 41.21 -3.19
C ASP A 64 -11.84 41.06 -3.28
N GLY A 65 -12.51 41.93 -4.04
CA GLY A 65 -13.96 41.88 -4.18
C GLY A 65 -14.72 42.18 -2.89
N ASN A 66 -14.13 42.94 -1.95
CA ASN A 66 -14.68 43.18 -0.61
C ASN A 66 -14.83 41.91 0.22
N ALA A 67 -13.76 41.11 0.25
CA ALA A 67 -13.70 39.88 1.02
C ALA A 67 -14.02 40.12 2.52
N THR A 68 -14.81 39.22 3.11
CA THR A 68 -15.29 39.32 4.50
C THR A 68 -14.26 38.89 5.54
N ASP A 69 -13.22 38.19 5.11
CA ASP A 69 -12.12 37.61 5.89
C ASP A 69 -10.83 38.46 5.85
N ARG A 70 -10.91 39.69 5.35
CA ARG A 70 -9.77 40.62 5.29
C ARG A 70 -9.21 40.90 6.70
N PRO A 71 -7.87 40.96 6.88
CA PRO A 71 -7.28 41.35 8.15
C PRO A 71 -7.68 42.78 8.54
N LYS A 72 -7.90 43.01 9.83
CA LYS A 72 -8.31 44.32 10.37
C LYS A 72 -7.18 45.35 10.36
N ILE A 73 -5.94 44.89 10.45
CA ILE A 73 -4.73 45.70 10.55
C ILE A 73 -3.66 45.07 9.66
N ILE A 74 -2.89 45.92 8.97
CA ILE A 74 -1.61 45.56 8.34
C ILE A 74 -0.49 46.38 8.97
N LYS A 75 0.75 45.95 8.78
CA LYS A 75 1.95 46.69 9.18
C LYS A 75 2.72 47.15 7.95
N VAL A 76 2.94 48.46 7.87
CA VAL A 76 3.72 49.10 6.81
C VAL A 76 5.02 49.61 7.41
N ASP A 77 6.13 49.08 6.91
CA ASP A 77 7.47 49.50 7.28
C ASP A 77 7.92 50.65 6.36
N LEU A 78 8.48 51.71 6.96
CA LEU A 78 9.23 52.76 6.27
C LEU A 78 10.71 52.38 6.24
N LEU A 79 11.26 52.34 5.04
CA LEU A 79 12.67 52.09 4.80
C LEU A 79 13.37 53.39 4.40
N GLN A 80 14.51 53.67 5.04
CA GLN A 80 15.45 54.71 4.65
C GLN A 80 16.73 54.04 4.17
N ASN A 81 17.12 54.28 2.92
CA ASN A 81 18.28 53.64 2.27
C ASN A 81 18.30 52.10 2.43
N GLY A 82 17.13 51.47 2.41
CA GLY A 82 16.96 50.02 2.54
C GLY A 82 16.87 49.49 3.98
N GLN A 83 17.02 50.34 5.00
CA GLN A 83 16.87 49.95 6.41
C GLN A 83 15.51 50.37 6.96
N VAL A 84 14.82 49.46 7.65
CA VAL A 84 13.57 49.79 8.34
C VAL A 84 13.86 50.76 9.50
N ILE A 85 13.24 51.92 9.48
CA ILE A 85 13.40 52.97 10.51
C ILE A 85 12.11 53.26 11.29
N ASN A 86 10.95 52.85 10.75
CA ASN A 86 9.66 53.02 11.40
C ASN A 86 8.65 51.98 10.87
N THR A 87 7.62 51.68 11.64
CA THR A 87 6.51 50.81 11.25
C THR A 87 5.20 51.43 11.70
N GLN A 88 4.21 51.50 10.81
CA GLN A 88 2.87 51.99 11.11
C GLN A 88 1.82 50.89 10.94
N GLU A 89 0.92 50.77 11.90
CA GLU A 89 -0.29 49.95 11.76
C GLU A 89 -1.35 50.72 10.96
N VAL A 90 -1.89 50.07 9.93
CA VAL A 90 -2.86 50.66 9.00
C VAL A 90 -4.12 49.82 9.02
N SER A 91 -5.28 50.46 9.11
CA SER A 91 -6.57 49.79 9.27
C SER A 91 -7.69 50.55 8.56
N GLU A 92 -8.90 49.98 8.58
CA GLU A 92 -10.09 50.69 8.13
C GLU A 92 -10.35 51.98 8.92
N ALA A 93 -10.02 52.01 10.22
CA ALA A 93 -10.16 53.20 11.06
C ALA A 93 -9.24 54.36 10.61
N THR A 94 -8.10 54.06 9.97
CA THR A 94 -7.23 55.08 9.36
C THR A 94 -7.63 55.40 7.93
N GLY A 95 -8.78 54.89 7.46
CA GLY A 95 -9.21 54.99 6.06
C GLY A 95 -8.26 54.29 5.10
N TRP A 96 -7.51 53.28 5.58
CA TRP A 96 -6.44 52.62 4.82
C TRP A 96 -5.38 53.58 4.30
N LYS A 97 -5.07 54.63 5.06
CA LYS A 97 -4.01 55.60 4.77
C LYS A 97 -2.95 55.58 5.87
N TYR A 98 -1.74 55.96 5.50
CA TYR A 98 -0.62 56.07 6.40
C TYR A 98 0.32 57.20 5.97
N GLY A 99 1.13 57.68 6.90
CA GLY A 99 1.93 58.87 6.69
C GLY A 99 3.05 58.99 7.71
N PHE A 100 4.27 59.07 7.22
CA PHE A 100 5.48 59.31 7.99
C PHE A 100 5.92 60.76 7.77
N LYS A 101 5.92 61.53 8.85
CA LYS A 101 6.22 62.97 8.83
C LYS A 101 7.59 63.26 9.43
N ASP A 102 8.05 64.50 9.24
CA ASP A 102 9.28 65.03 9.83
C ASP A 102 10.56 64.27 9.42
N LEU A 103 10.55 63.62 8.26
CA LEU A 103 11.68 62.84 7.76
C LEU A 103 12.76 63.78 7.19
N ALA A 104 14.02 63.56 7.53
CA ALA A 104 15.13 64.29 6.91
C ALA A 104 15.19 64.00 5.40
N ALA A 105 15.30 65.02 4.55
CA ALA A 105 15.44 64.81 3.11
C ALA A 105 16.89 64.49 2.70
N TYR A 106 17.86 64.92 3.50
CA TYR A 106 19.30 64.78 3.23
C TYR A 106 20.07 64.31 4.46
N ASP A 107 21.15 63.57 4.24
CA ASP A 107 22.13 63.21 5.27
C ASP A 107 23.03 64.40 5.66
N ALA A 108 23.94 64.18 6.62
CA ALA A 108 24.86 65.22 7.12
C ALA A 108 25.82 65.71 6.02
N GLU A 109 26.17 64.86 5.07
CA GLU A 109 27.02 65.17 3.92
C GLU A 109 26.27 65.98 2.86
N GLY A 110 24.93 65.88 2.81
CA GLY A 110 24.04 66.56 1.88
C GLY A 110 23.52 65.67 0.74
N ASN A 111 23.69 64.34 0.82
CA ASN A 111 23.09 63.40 -0.11
C ASN A 111 21.63 63.14 0.25
N ALA A 112 20.76 63.00 -0.76
CA ALA A 112 19.35 62.76 -0.51
C ALA A 112 19.10 61.34 0.05
N TYR A 113 18.26 61.24 1.08
CA TYR A 113 17.78 59.94 1.55
C TYR A 113 16.79 59.34 0.54
N LYS A 114 16.94 58.04 0.28
CA LYS A 114 15.94 57.27 -0.46
C LYS A 114 14.95 56.67 0.53
N TYR A 115 13.68 56.99 0.37
CA TYR A 115 12.60 56.39 1.15
C TYR A 115 11.79 55.41 0.31
N GLU A 116 11.45 54.28 0.93
CA GLU A 116 10.63 53.23 0.34
C GLU A 116 9.67 52.70 1.42
N VAL A 117 8.59 52.06 0.99
CA VAL A 117 7.63 51.41 1.89
C VAL A 117 7.58 49.93 1.58
N LYS A 118 7.37 49.12 2.62
CA LYS A 118 7.19 47.68 2.48
C LYS A 118 6.06 47.24 3.39
N GLU A 119 5.17 46.41 2.87
CA GLU A 119 4.20 45.73 3.72
C GLU A 119 4.84 44.48 4.33
N GLN A 120 4.55 44.23 5.60
CA GLN A 120 4.78 42.91 6.17
C GLN A 120 3.85 41.89 5.50
N PRO A 121 4.26 40.61 5.34
CA PRO A 121 3.45 39.60 4.70
C PRO A 121 2.03 39.53 5.28
N VAL A 122 1.04 39.41 4.40
CA VAL A 122 -0.37 39.25 4.76
C VAL A 122 -0.88 37.94 4.19
N ASP A 123 -1.29 37.03 5.07
CA ASP A 123 -1.75 35.69 4.68
C ASP A 123 -2.89 35.75 3.66
N GLY A 124 -2.77 35.00 2.57
CA GLY A 124 -3.78 34.95 1.50
C GLY A 124 -3.77 36.16 0.55
N TYR A 125 -2.78 37.04 0.64
CA TYR A 125 -2.66 38.22 -0.22
C TYR A 125 -1.28 38.39 -0.83
N LYS A 126 -1.25 38.78 -2.11
CA LYS A 126 -0.04 39.24 -2.79
C LYS A 126 0.03 40.77 -2.74
N SER A 127 1.13 41.30 -2.22
CA SER A 127 1.39 42.73 -2.10
C SER A 127 2.19 43.29 -3.28
N GLU A 128 1.79 44.46 -3.79
CA GLU A 128 2.48 45.22 -4.82
C GLU A 128 2.61 46.69 -4.37
N VAL A 129 3.81 47.26 -4.46
CA VAL A 129 4.08 48.66 -4.10
C VAL A 129 4.33 49.49 -5.36
N LYS A 130 3.60 50.60 -5.52
CA LYS A 130 3.81 51.58 -6.60
C LYS A 130 4.01 52.98 -6.00
N GLY A 131 5.24 53.48 -6.05
CA GLY A 131 5.61 54.66 -5.27
C GLY A 131 5.49 54.33 -3.78
N TYR A 132 4.49 54.92 -3.12
CA TYR A 132 4.14 54.61 -1.73
C TYR A 132 2.75 53.99 -1.58
N ASP A 133 2.03 53.74 -2.66
CA ASP A 133 0.75 53.06 -2.58
C ASP A 133 0.97 51.54 -2.56
N ILE A 134 0.27 50.86 -1.65
CA ILE A 134 0.34 49.41 -1.48
C ILE A 134 -0.98 48.83 -1.99
N THR A 135 -0.92 47.82 -2.85
CA THR A 135 -2.08 47.07 -3.32
C THR A 135 -1.96 45.61 -2.89
N ASN A 136 -2.94 45.10 -2.15
CA ASN A 136 -3.09 43.67 -1.91
C ASN A 136 -4.11 43.07 -2.86
N THR A 137 -3.73 41.98 -3.53
CA THR A 137 -4.62 41.17 -4.36
C THR A 137 -4.84 39.83 -3.66
N LYS A 138 -6.10 39.43 -3.47
CA LYS A 138 -6.41 38.16 -2.80
C LYS A 138 -5.93 36.99 -3.66
N VAL A 139 -5.14 36.11 -3.06
CA VAL A 139 -4.68 34.88 -3.69
C VAL A 139 -5.84 33.90 -3.64
N ALA A 140 -6.25 33.38 -4.80
CA ALA A 140 -7.28 32.34 -4.83
C ALA A 140 -6.74 31.11 -4.10
N GLN A 141 -7.56 30.55 -3.21
CA GLN A 141 -7.24 29.33 -2.48
C GLN A 141 -8.02 28.15 -3.03
N THR A 142 -7.50 26.95 -2.82
CA THR A 142 -8.13 25.69 -3.15
C THR A 142 -7.97 24.70 -2.00
N THR A 143 -8.68 23.58 -2.10
CA THR A 143 -8.63 22.48 -1.15
C THR A 143 -8.41 21.19 -1.92
N VAL A 144 -7.54 20.34 -1.41
CA VAL A 144 -7.36 18.97 -1.91
C VAL A 144 -7.93 18.03 -0.87
N GLU A 145 -9.02 17.36 -1.21
CA GLU A 145 -9.63 16.34 -0.37
C GLU A 145 -9.74 15.03 -1.12
N GLY A 146 -9.65 13.93 -0.39
CA GLY A 146 -9.68 12.59 -0.97
C GLY A 146 -10.08 11.55 0.05
N THR A 147 -10.42 10.38 -0.48
CA THR A 147 -10.77 9.20 0.31
C THR A 147 -9.77 8.08 0.07
N LYS A 148 -9.65 7.19 1.06
CA LYS A 148 -8.86 5.98 0.98
C LYS A 148 -9.77 4.75 0.91
N THR A 149 -9.63 4.00 -0.18
CA THR A 149 -10.32 2.73 -0.40
C THR A 149 -9.36 1.55 -0.28
N TRP A 150 -9.85 0.45 0.29
CA TRP A 150 -9.13 -0.81 0.41
C TRP A 150 -9.83 -1.90 -0.41
N LYS A 151 -9.08 -2.52 -1.32
CA LYS A 151 -9.45 -3.68 -2.12
C LYS A 151 -8.64 -4.87 -1.59
N ASP A 152 -9.16 -5.54 -0.57
CA ASP A 152 -8.42 -6.57 0.18
C ASP A 152 -9.32 -7.68 0.76
N GLY A 153 -10.55 -7.80 0.27
CA GLY A 153 -11.53 -8.76 0.80
C GLY A 153 -11.95 -8.50 2.25
N ASN A 154 -11.87 -7.25 2.74
CA ASN A 154 -12.12 -6.88 4.14
C ASN A 154 -11.12 -7.53 5.12
N ALA A 155 -9.83 -7.49 4.77
CA ALA A 155 -8.76 -8.06 5.58
C ALA A 155 -8.75 -7.53 7.03
N ILE A 156 -8.65 -8.45 8.00
CA ILE A 156 -8.61 -8.13 9.44
C ILE A 156 -7.27 -7.54 9.91
N ASN A 157 -6.21 -7.71 9.13
CA ASN A 157 -4.83 -7.32 9.47
C ASN A 157 -4.35 -6.10 8.66
N ARG A 158 -5.26 -5.29 8.13
CA ARG A 158 -4.91 -4.01 7.47
C ARG A 158 -4.35 -3.01 8.48
N PRO A 159 -3.45 -2.10 8.07
CA PRO A 159 -2.94 -1.05 8.96
C PRO A 159 -4.08 -0.11 9.39
N THR A 160 -3.91 0.50 10.56
CA THR A 160 -4.88 1.48 11.10
C THR A 160 -4.61 2.91 10.65
N MET A 161 -3.46 3.15 10.01
CA MET A 161 -3.02 4.45 9.50
C MET A 161 -2.15 4.27 8.25
N ILE A 162 -2.23 5.24 7.34
CA ILE A 162 -1.31 5.43 6.20
C ILE A 162 -0.81 6.87 6.19
N LYS A 163 0.23 7.15 5.41
CA LYS A 163 0.73 8.50 5.16
C LYS A 163 0.46 8.91 3.72
N VAL A 164 -0.16 10.07 3.55
CA VAL A 164 -0.45 10.67 2.25
C VAL A 164 0.34 11.97 2.12
N ASP A 165 1.18 12.05 1.10
CA ASP A 165 1.93 13.23 0.74
C ASP A 165 1.12 14.07 -0.26
N LEU A 166 1.04 15.38 -0.02
CA LEU A 166 0.55 16.38 -0.97
C LEU A 166 1.73 16.93 -1.76
N LEU A 167 1.64 16.84 -3.08
CA LEU A 167 2.63 17.38 -4.00
C LEU A 167 2.10 18.65 -4.66
N GLN A 168 2.94 19.68 -4.74
CA GLN A 168 2.71 20.89 -5.52
C GLN A 168 3.77 20.95 -6.62
N ASN A 169 3.33 20.95 -7.89
CA ASN A 169 4.21 20.89 -9.07
C ASN A 169 5.29 19.80 -8.96
N GLY A 170 4.91 18.62 -8.46
CA GLY A 170 5.79 17.46 -8.28
C GLY A 170 6.65 17.46 -7.00
N ASN A 171 6.61 18.51 -6.17
CA ASN A 171 7.36 18.56 -4.92
C ASN A 171 6.45 18.29 -3.71
N VAL A 172 6.86 17.42 -2.80
CA VAL A 172 6.13 17.19 -1.54
C VAL A 172 6.17 18.45 -0.69
N ILE A 173 5.00 18.98 -0.32
CA ILE A 173 4.88 20.19 0.51
C ILE A 173 4.23 19.92 1.88
N LYS A 174 3.42 18.86 2.01
CA LYS A 174 2.78 18.44 3.25
C LYS A 174 2.63 16.92 3.26
N THR A 175 2.54 16.34 4.45
CA THR A 175 2.21 14.93 4.68
C THR A 175 1.12 14.86 5.76
N GLN A 176 0.12 14.00 5.56
CA GLN A 176 -0.96 13.78 6.51
C GLN A 176 -1.10 12.30 6.86
N ASP A 177 -1.27 12.03 8.15
CA ASP A 177 -1.69 10.71 8.64
C ASP A 177 -3.18 10.54 8.36
N VAL A 178 -3.55 9.46 7.67
CA VAL A 178 -4.94 9.12 7.35
C VAL A 178 -5.31 7.87 8.13
N LEU A 179 -6.29 8.00 9.04
CA LEU A 179 -6.60 6.97 10.03
C LEU A 179 -7.93 6.27 9.73
N ALA A 180 -7.98 4.98 10.06
CA ALA A 180 -9.20 4.18 9.99
C ALA A 180 -10.34 4.77 10.85
N VAL A 181 -10.01 5.26 12.04
CA VAL A 181 -10.99 5.83 13.00
C VAL A 181 -11.63 7.12 12.50
N LEU A 182 -10.99 7.81 11.54
CA LEU A 182 -11.51 9.01 10.88
C LEU A 182 -12.22 8.69 9.55
N GLY A 183 -12.51 7.40 9.31
CA GLY A 183 -13.25 6.95 8.14
C GLY A 183 -12.46 7.03 6.83
N TRP A 184 -11.11 6.99 6.89
CA TRP A 184 -10.25 6.96 5.70
C TRP A 184 -10.46 8.17 4.77
N LYS A 185 -10.57 9.36 5.35
CA LYS A 185 -10.68 10.63 4.63
C LYS A 185 -9.55 11.57 5.02
N TYR A 186 -9.18 12.46 4.11
CA TYR A 186 -8.17 13.48 4.37
C TYR A 186 -8.48 14.76 3.60
N ILE A 187 -7.94 15.87 4.10
CA ILE A 187 -8.14 17.20 3.54
C ILE A 187 -6.89 18.05 3.78
N PHE A 188 -6.40 18.66 2.72
CA PHE A 188 -5.41 19.72 2.74
C PHE A 188 -6.11 21.02 2.36
N ALA A 189 -6.34 21.86 3.37
CA ALA A 189 -6.98 23.17 3.22
C ALA A 189 -5.95 24.29 3.01
N ASP A 190 -6.48 25.46 2.63
CA ASP A 190 -5.75 26.73 2.52
C ASP A 190 -4.54 26.65 1.58
N LEU A 191 -4.71 25.97 0.43
CA LEU A 191 -3.68 25.83 -0.59
C LEU A 191 -3.78 26.97 -1.59
N GLU A 192 -2.66 27.59 -1.97
CA GLU A 192 -2.64 28.61 -3.01
C GLU A 192 -3.01 28.00 -4.37
N ALA A 193 -3.95 28.60 -5.10
CA ALA A 193 -4.36 28.08 -6.40
C ALA A 193 -3.40 28.50 -7.53
N TYR A 194 -2.68 29.61 -7.36
CA TYR A 194 -1.80 30.18 -8.37
C TYR A 194 -0.48 30.66 -7.75
N ASP A 195 0.59 30.58 -8.52
CA ASP A 195 1.89 31.12 -8.16
C ASP A 195 1.95 32.66 -8.28
N ALA A 196 3.11 33.24 -7.94
CA ALA A 196 3.33 34.67 -8.02
C ALA A 196 3.18 35.27 -9.43
N ASN A 197 3.24 34.46 -10.49
CA ASN A 197 3.06 34.90 -11.88
C ASN A 197 1.62 34.69 -12.39
N GLY A 198 0.73 34.14 -11.55
CA GLY A 198 -0.65 33.83 -11.92
C GLY A 198 -0.80 32.48 -12.66
N ILE A 199 0.21 31.61 -12.62
CA ILE A 199 0.14 30.26 -13.18
C ILE A 199 -0.46 29.32 -12.13
N ALA A 200 -1.44 28.51 -12.50
CA ALA A 200 -2.10 27.60 -11.57
C ALA A 200 -1.14 26.54 -11.04
N TYR A 201 -1.15 26.31 -9.73
CA TYR A 201 -0.45 25.18 -9.13
C TYR A 201 -1.12 23.87 -9.52
N GLN A 202 -0.29 22.86 -9.86
CA GLN A 202 -0.77 21.49 -9.99
C GLN A 202 -0.60 20.76 -8.68
N TYR A 203 -1.71 20.25 -8.15
CA TYR A 203 -1.72 19.46 -6.93
C TYR A 203 -1.98 17.99 -7.24
N GLU A 204 -1.19 17.12 -6.61
CA GLU A 204 -1.28 15.68 -6.68
C GLU A 204 -1.13 15.08 -5.29
N VAL A 205 -1.58 13.84 -5.11
CA VAL A 205 -1.42 13.09 -3.87
C VAL A 205 -0.65 11.81 -4.14
N LYS A 206 0.15 11.39 -3.17
CA LYS A 206 0.90 10.15 -3.22
C LYS A 206 0.84 9.45 -1.88
N GLU A 207 0.55 8.16 -1.88
CA GLU A 207 0.68 7.36 -0.67
C GLU A 207 2.12 6.90 -0.48
N GLN A 208 2.58 6.92 0.77
CA GLN A 208 3.81 6.23 1.13
C GLN A 208 3.63 4.69 1.07
N LEU A 209 4.73 3.97 0.91
CA LEU A 209 4.70 2.52 0.73
C LEU A 209 3.93 1.81 1.87
N VAL A 210 2.91 1.02 1.50
CA VAL A 210 2.21 0.10 2.41
C VAL A 210 2.55 -1.33 2.01
N VAL A 211 3.27 -2.03 2.88
CA VAL A 211 3.77 -3.40 2.60
C VAL A 211 2.62 -4.36 2.30
N GLY A 212 2.74 -5.10 1.19
CA GLY A 212 1.74 -6.08 0.75
C GLY A 212 0.52 -5.47 0.04
N TYR A 213 0.60 -4.20 -0.35
CA TYR A 213 -0.42 -3.50 -1.12
C TYR A 213 0.20 -2.79 -2.32
N GLN A 214 -0.56 -2.71 -3.40
CA GLN A 214 -0.28 -1.86 -4.55
C GLN A 214 -1.22 -0.66 -4.51
N SER A 215 -0.64 0.54 -4.53
CA SER A 215 -1.38 1.81 -4.48
C SER A 215 -1.70 2.33 -5.86
N SER A 216 -2.86 2.96 -6.01
CA SER A 216 -3.31 3.65 -7.22
C SER A 216 -4.07 4.92 -6.84
N VAL A 217 -3.94 5.97 -7.66
CA VAL A 217 -4.53 7.29 -7.41
C VAL A 217 -5.43 7.66 -8.58
N SER A 218 -6.66 8.09 -8.29
CA SER A 218 -7.62 8.61 -9.29
C SER A 218 -8.12 9.97 -8.80
N GLY A 219 -7.68 11.05 -9.45
CA GLY A 219 -7.82 12.39 -8.89
C GLY A 219 -7.07 12.49 -7.57
N TYR A 220 -7.81 12.56 -6.45
CA TYR A 220 -7.27 12.53 -5.10
C TYR A 220 -7.71 11.29 -4.30
N ASP A 221 -8.50 10.40 -4.87
CA ASP A 221 -8.85 9.16 -4.20
C ASP A 221 -7.73 8.13 -4.36
N ILE A 222 -7.37 7.52 -3.24
CA ILE A 222 -6.31 6.52 -3.17
C ILE A 222 -6.96 5.16 -2.99
N THR A 223 -6.58 4.18 -3.79
CA THR A 223 -7.01 2.78 -3.65
C THR A 223 -5.81 1.88 -3.43
N ASN A 224 -5.81 1.11 -2.33
CA ASN A 224 -4.87 0.01 -2.12
C ASN A 224 -5.48 -1.32 -2.46
N THR A 225 -4.84 -2.05 -3.36
CA THR A 225 -5.19 -3.42 -3.70
C THR A 225 -4.21 -4.38 -3.04
N LYS A 226 -4.72 -5.40 -2.35
CA LYS A 226 -3.91 -6.45 -1.74
C LYS A 226 -3.19 -7.23 -2.82
N VAL A 227 -1.88 -7.43 -2.64
CA VAL A 227 -1.04 -8.19 -3.58
C VAL A 227 -0.16 -9.18 -2.82
N GLY A 228 0.26 -10.24 -3.50
CA GLY A 228 1.15 -11.24 -2.94
C GLY A 228 1.24 -12.46 -3.84
N GLU A 229 2.28 -13.25 -3.64
CA GLU A 229 2.47 -14.53 -4.33
C GLU A 229 2.31 -15.69 -3.33
N THR A 230 1.93 -16.84 -3.85
CA THR A 230 1.85 -18.12 -3.13
C THR A 230 2.41 -19.25 -4.01
N LYS A 231 2.48 -20.45 -3.46
CA LYS A 231 2.80 -21.67 -4.19
C LYS A 231 1.84 -22.79 -3.80
N VAL A 232 1.67 -23.73 -4.71
CA VAL A 232 0.95 -24.99 -4.47
C VAL A 232 1.94 -26.13 -4.64
N GLU A 233 2.09 -26.97 -3.62
CA GLU A 233 2.95 -28.13 -3.64
C GLU A 233 2.19 -29.36 -3.15
N GLY A 234 2.45 -30.49 -3.79
CA GLY A 234 1.79 -31.75 -3.48
C GLY A 234 2.61 -32.94 -3.94
N THR A 235 2.17 -34.11 -3.49
CA THR A 235 2.77 -35.40 -3.79
C THR A 235 1.77 -36.30 -4.48
N LYS A 236 2.28 -37.22 -5.30
CA LYS A 236 1.51 -38.27 -5.95
C LYS A 236 1.86 -39.62 -5.33
N THR A 237 0.85 -40.31 -4.84
CA THR A 237 0.95 -41.65 -4.23
C THR A 237 0.22 -42.67 -5.09
N TRP A 238 0.79 -43.88 -5.14
CA TRP A 238 0.24 -45.03 -5.86
C TRP A 238 -0.07 -46.15 -4.87
N ASN A 239 -1.35 -46.47 -4.72
CA ASN A 239 -1.88 -47.63 -4.02
C ASN A 239 -2.17 -48.72 -5.06
N ASP A 240 -1.12 -49.42 -5.49
CA ASP A 240 -1.18 -50.40 -6.58
C ASP A 240 -0.25 -51.59 -6.38
N ASN A 241 0.23 -51.79 -5.15
CA ASN A 241 1.18 -52.86 -4.80
C ASN A 241 2.39 -52.96 -5.76
N ASN A 242 2.94 -51.82 -6.20
CA ASN A 242 4.04 -51.73 -7.17
C ASN A 242 3.73 -52.39 -8.52
N ALA A 243 2.53 -52.14 -9.03
CA ALA A 243 2.09 -52.62 -10.34
C ALA A 243 3.11 -52.33 -11.45
N THR A 244 3.32 -53.32 -12.33
CA THR A 244 4.28 -53.24 -13.44
C THR A 244 3.75 -52.43 -14.64
N ASP A 245 2.44 -52.21 -14.70
CA ASP A 245 1.75 -51.46 -15.75
C ASP A 245 1.43 -50.01 -15.34
N ARG A 246 2.04 -49.53 -14.24
CA ARG A 246 1.91 -48.13 -13.79
C ARG A 246 2.39 -47.19 -14.91
N PRO A 247 1.62 -46.14 -15.25
CA PRO A 247 2.07 -45.17 -16.24
C PRO A 247 3.32 -44.42 -15.76
N SER A 248 4.20 -44.07 -16.69
CA SER A 248 5.44 -43.33 -16.38
C SER A 248 5.19 -41.86 -16.03
N LEU A 249 4.00 -41.35 -16.32
CA LEU A 249 3.64 -39.93 -16.24
C LEU A 249 2.16 -39.76 -15.92
N VAL A 250 1.85 -38.77 -15.08
CA VAL A 250 0.49 -38.26 -14.88
C VAL A 250 0.47 -36.74 -15.11
N LYS A 251 -0.69 -36.20 -15.44
CA LYS A 251 -0.90 -34.76 -15.60
C LYS A 251 -1.75 -34.24 -14.46
N VAL A 252 -1.21 -33.27 -13.73
CA VAL A 252 -1.88 -32.58 -12.64
C VAL A 252 -2.21 -31.17 -13.08
N ASP A 253 -3.49 -30.85 -13.14
CA ASP A 253 -4.01 -29.52 -13.44
C ASP A 253 -4.07 -28.69 -12.15
N LEU A 254 -3.57 -27.46 -12.19
CA LEU A 254 -3.81 -26.43 -11.20
C LEU A 254 -5.07 -25.67 -11.58
N LEU A 255 -6.00 -25.56 -10.64
CA LEU A 255 -7.24 -24.82 -10.81
C LEU A 255 -7.21 -23.57 -9.94
N GLN A 256 -7.45 -22.41 -10.54
CA GLN A 256 -7.69 -21.13 -9.87
C GLN A 256 -9.18 -20.83 -9.94
N ASN A 257 -9.84 -20.73 -8.78
CA ASN A 257 -11.30 -20.53 -8.67
C ASN A 257 -12.10 -21.52 -9.57
N GLY A 258 -11.66 -22.78 -9.62
CA GLY A 258 -12.30 -23.83 -10.41
C GLY A 258 -11.98 -23.85 -11.91
N LYS A 259 -11.13 -22.94 -12.41
CA LYS A 259 -10.67 -22.95 -13.80
C LYS A 259 -9.23 -23.44 -13.90
N VAL A 260 -8.95 -24.34 -14.82
CA VAL A 260 -7.58 -24.79 -15.12
C VAL A 260 -6.75 -23.60 -15.62
N VAL A 261 -5.62 -23.35 -14.96
CA VAL A 261 -4.69 -22.25 -15.29
C VAL A 261 -3.27 -22.73 -15.61
N ASP A 262 -2.91 -23.94 -15.17
CA ASP A 262 -1.62 -24.56 -15.48
C ASP A 262 -1.75 -26.08 -15.38
N THR A 263 -0.82 -26.81 -15.99
CA THR A 263 -0.76 -28.28 -15.95
C THR A 263 0.71 -28.70 -15.79
N LYS A 264 0.98 -29.59 -14.84
CA LYS A 264 2.30 -30.21 -14.67
C LYS A 264 2.28 -31.70 -14.98
N GLU A 265 3.35 -32.13 -15.64
CA GLU A 265 3.68 -33.54 -15.79
C GLU A 265 4.46 -34.00 -14.57
N VAL A 266 4.00 -35.08 -13.94
CA VAL A 266 4.58 -35.65 -12.72
C VAL A 266 5.04 -37.07 -13.01
N THR A 267 6.29 -37.36 -12.69
CA THR A 267 6.95 -38.62 -13.05
C THR A 267 7.76 -39.18 -11.89
N ALA A 268 8.22 -40.43 -12.02
CA ALA A 268 9.14 -41.04 -11.07
C ALA A 268 10.46 -40.23 -10.91
N ALA A 269 10.95 -39.57 -11.98
CA ALA A 269 12.16 -38.75 -11.92
C ALA A 269 12.01 -37.54 -10.98
N THR A 270 10.79 -37.02 -10.83
CA THR A 270 10.45 -35.95 -9.87
C THR A 270 10.16 -36.49 -8.46
N ASN A 271 10.42 -37.77 -8.21
CA ASN A 271 9.97 -38.49 -7.01
C ASN A 271 8.47 -38.34 -6.77
N TRP A 272 7.67 -38.27 -7.85
CA TRP A 272 6.23 -38.05 -7.79
C TRP A 272 5.83 -36.79 -6.99
N LYS A 273 6.65 -35.74 -7.02
CA LYS A 273 6.35 -34.44 -6.39
C LYS A 273 6.16 -33.37 -7.44
N TYR A 274 5.32 -32.40 -7.14
CA TYR A 274 5.09 -31.25 -8.02
C TYR A 274 4.89 -29.96 -7.22
N THR A 275 5.24 -28.85 -7.87
CA THR A 275 5.14 -27.51 -7.27
C THR A 275 4.78 -26.50 -8.35
N PHE A 276 3.76 -25.69 -8.12
CA PHE A 276 3.42 -24.50 -8.89
C PHE A 276 3.90 -23.28 -8.11
N GLU A 277 4.87 -22.56 -8.67
CA GLU A 277 5.56 -21.43 -8.02
C GLU A 277 4.95 -20.08 -8.46
N LYS A 278 5.15 -19.03 -7.66
CA LYS A 278 4.83 -17.62 -8.00
C LYS A 278 3.40 -17.40 -8.48
N LEU A 279 2.45 -18.07 -7.84
CA LEU A 279 1.04 -17.91 -8.12
C LEU A 279 0.52 -16.62 -7.48
N GLN A 280 -0.23 -15.81 -8.22
CA GLN A 280 -0.87 -14.64 -7.62
C GLN A 280 -1.84 -15.06 -6.52
N ALA A 281 -1.70 -14.51 -5.33
CA ALA A 281 -2.54 -14.87 -4.20
C ALA A 281 -3.90 -14.16 -4.22
N TYR A 282 -4.00 -13.00 -4.89
CA TYR A 282 -5.19 -12.14 -4.89
C TYR A 282 -5.56 -11.68 -6.30
N ASP A 283 -6.86 -11.47 -6.54
CA ASP A 283 -7.38 -10.91 -7.77
C ASP A 283 -7.21 -9.38 -7.85
N THR A 284 -7.71 -8.77 -8.93
CA THR A 284 -7.63 -7.32 -9.16
C THR A 284 -8.44 -6.48 -8.16
N ASN A 285 -9.28 -7.12 -7.35
CA ASN A 285 -10.02 -6.52 -6.24
C ASN A 285 -9.45 -6.91 -4.87
N GLY A 286 -8.28 -7.57 -4.85
CA GLY A 286 -7.62 -8.02 -3.63
C GLY A 286 -8.34 -9.15 -2.90
N VAL A 287 -9.21 -9.89 -3.59
CA VAL A 287 -9.86 -11.10 -3.04
C VAL A 287 -8.94 -12.29 -3.27
N ALA A 288 -8.78 -13.14 -2.25
CA ALA A 288 -7.88 -14.28 -2.33
C ALA A 288 -8.35 -15.30 -3.38
N TYR A 289 -7.43 -15.79 -4.22
CA TYR A 289 -7.69 -16.90 -5.10
C TYR A 289 -7.76 -18.22 -4.33
N ILE A 290 -8.71 -19.07 -4.70
CA ILE A 290 -8.78 -20.46 -4.23
C ILE A 290 -8.03 -21.32 -5.25
N TYR A 291 -6.93 -21.92 -4.81
CA TYR A 291 -6.21 -22.90 -5.59
C TYR A 291 -6.58 -24.32 -5.18
N THR A 292 -6.78 -25.18 -6.17
CA THR A 292 -7.02 -26.62 -6.01
C THR A 292 -6.27 -27.37 -7.10
N VAL A 293 -6.13 -28.67 -6.95
CA VAL A 293 -5.49 -29.54 -7.95
C VAL A 293 -6.46 -30.61 -8.41
N LYS A 294 -6.31 -31.04 -9.65
CA LYS A 294 -7.04 -32.17 -10.22
C LYS A 294 -6.11 -32.99 -11.07
N GLU A 295 -6.16 -34.31 -10.93
CA GLU A 295 -5.47 -35.19 -11.86
C GLU A 295 -6.33 -35.44 -13.10
N GLN A 296 -5.70 -35.45 -14.27
CA GLN A 296 -6.33 -35.97 -15.47
C GLN A 296 -6.57 -37.49 -15.33
N SER A 297 -7.61 -38.00 -15.99
CA SER A 297 -7.99 -39.40 -15.85
C SER A 297 -6.82 -40.33 -16.18
N VAL A 298 -6.55 -41.29 -15.29
CA VAL A 298 -5.54 -42.34 -15.48
C VAL A 298 -6.26 -43.67 -15.63
N ASP A 299 -6.07 -44.33 -16.77
CA ASP A 299 -6.78 -45.56 -17.08
C ASP A 299 -6.45 -46.70 -16.08
N GLY A 300 -7.47 -47.43 -15.63
CA GLY A 300 -7.32 -48.48 -14.60
C GLY A 300 -7.05 -47.98 -13.18
N TYR A 301 -7.21 -46.67 -12.91
CA TYR A 301 -7.01 -46.09 -11.57
C TYR A 301 -8.15 -45.17 -11.16
N LYS A 302 -8.44 -45.16 -9.85
CA LYS A 302 -9.32 -44.18 -9.21
C LYS A 302 -8.48 -43.16 -8.45
N SER A 303 -8.69 -41.87 -8.73
CA SER A 303 -7.95 -40.76 -8.14
C SER A 303 -8.71 -40.13 -6.97
N GLU A 304 -8.01 -39.80 -5.89
CA GLU A 304 -8.49 -39.06 -4.72
C GLU A 304 -7.53 -37.91 -4.40
N VAL A 305 -8.06 -36.72 -4.10
CA VAL A 305 -7.28 -35.53 -3.74
C VAL A 305 -7.54 -35.13 -2.29
N LYS A 306 -6.48 -34.97 -1.50
CA LYS A 306 -6.53 -34.48 -0.11
C LYS A 306 -5.61 -33.27 0.03
N GLY A 307 -6.20 -32.07 0.14
CA GLY A 307 -5.45 -30.82 0.02
C GLY A 307 -4.86 -30.72 -1.39
N TYR A 308 -3.55 -30.91 -1.50
CA TYR A 308 -2.84 -30.99 -2.77
C TYR A 308 -2.18 -32.36 -3.02
N ASP A 309 -2.30 -33.30 -2.10
CA ASP A 309 -1.79 -34.66 -2.33
C ASP A 309 -2.81 -35.48 -3.12
N ILE A 310 -2.30 -36.27 -4.06
CA ILE A 310 -3.11 -37.07 -4.97
C ILE A 310 -2.77 -38.54 -4.74
N THR A 311 -3.77 -39.38 -4.53
CA THR A 311 -3.61 -40.84 -4.40
C THR A 311 -4.34 -41.53 -5.55
N ASN A 312 -3.64 -42.39 -6.29
CA ASN A 312 -4.27 -43.32 -7.23
C ASN A 312 -4.36 -44.71 -6.62
N THR A 313 -5.55 -45.29 -6.65
CA THR A 313 -5.80 -46.68 -6.27
C THR A 313 -6.09 -47.49 -7.52
N LYS A 314 -5.40 -48.62 -7.71
CA LYS A 314 -5.63 -49.52 -8.84
C LYS A 314 -7.05 -50.08 -8.75
N ILE A 315 -7.76 -50.10 -9.88
CA ILE A 315 -9.11 -50.67 -9.98
C ILE A 315 -9.18 -51.70 -11.10
N GLY A 316 -10.10 -52.65 -10.97
CA GLY A 316 -10.35 -53.69 -11.96
C GLY A 316 -11.45 -54.63 -11.48
N GLN A 317 -12.05 -55.37 -12.41
CA GLN A 317 -13.04 -56.40 -12.12
C GLN A 317 -12.61 -57.75 -12.71
N THR A 318 -13.05 -58.84 -12.09
CA THR A 318 -12.87 -60.21 -12.55
C THR A 318 -14.17 -61.00 -12.42
N THR A 319 -14.16 -62.23 -12.94
CA THR A 319 -15.24 -63.20 -12.84
C THR A 319 -14.66 -64.54 -12.42
N VAL A 320 -15.37 -65.25 -11.54
CA VAL A 320 -15.03 -66.61 -11.13
C VAL A 320 -16.08 -67.55 -11.70
N GLU A 321 -15.66 -68.48 -12.54
CA GLU A 321 -16.53 -69.49 -13.16
C GLU A 321 -15.99 -70.88 -12.87
N GLY A 322 -16.91 -71.82 -12.61
CA GLY A 322 -16.55 -73.18 -12.29
C GLY A 322 -17.64 -74.18 -12.63
N THR A 323 -17.25 -75.44 -12.67
CA THR A 323 -18.13 -76.57 -12.93
C THR A 323 -18.10 -77.58 -11.79
N LYS A 324 -19.22 -78.25 -11.57
CA LYS A 324 -19.34 -79.37 -10.64
C LYS A 324 -19.37 -80.68 -11.41
N THR A 325 -18.47 -81.59 -11.03
CA THR A 325 -18.38 -82.95 -11.56
C THR A 325 -18.67 -83.97 -10.46
N TRP A 326 -19.45 -85.00 -10.80
CA TRP A 326 -19.73 -86.15 -9.94
C TRP A 326 -19.00 -87.38 -10.49
N LYS A 327 -18.17 -88.05 -9.68
CA LYS A 327 -17.44 -89.28 -10.01
C LYS A 327 -17.97 -90.46 -9.20
N ASP A 328 -19.27 -90.68 -9.29
CA ASP A 328 -20.02 -91.61 -8.44
C ASP A 328 -20.66 -92.77 -9.22
N GLY A 329 -20.24 -92.99 -10.46
CA GLY A 329 -20.83 -94.02 -11.32
C GLY A 329 -22.28 -93.73 -11.75
N ASN A 330 -22.73 -92.47 -11.75
CA ASN A 330 -24.10 -92.05 -12.02
C ASN A 330 -25.09 -92.52 -10.94
N ALA A 331 -24.73 -92.31 -9.68
CA ALA A 331 -25.57 -92.62 -8.53
C ALA A 331 -26.95 -91.94 -8.63
N THR A 332 -28.01 -92.65 -8.23
CA THR A 332 -29.41 -92.19 -8.32
C THR A 332 -29.87 -91.40 -7.10
N ASP A 333 -29.08 -91.38 -6.03
CA ASP A 333 -29.36 -90.78 -4.72
C ASP A 333 -28.60 -89.46 -4.48
N ARG A 334 -27.97 -88.89 -5.52
CA ARG A 334 -27.29 -87.60 -5.41
C ARG A 334 -28.25 -86.47 -5.00
N PRO A 335 -27.77 -85.46 -4.25
CA PRO A 335 -28.59 -84.32 -3.87
C PRO A 335 -29.03 -83.52 -5.09
N ALA A 336 -30.23 -82.94 -5.02
CA ALA A 336 -30.76 -82.08 -6.08
C ALA A 336 -30.02 -80.74 -6.22
N THR A 337 -29.33 -80.31 -5.16
CA THR A 337 -28.59 -79.05 -5.09
C THR A 337 -27.38 -79.19 -4.18
N ILE A 338 -26.33 -78.44 -4.49
CA ILE A 338 -25.18 -78.18 -3.61
C ILE A 338 -25.05 -76.68 -3.40
N LYS A 339 -24.32 -76.28 -2.35
CA LYS A 339 -23.96 -74.88 -2.10
C LYS A 339 -22.47 -74.68 -2.32
N VAL A 340 -22.15 -73.73 -3.19
CA VAL A 340 -20.77 -73.30 -3.46
C VAL A 340 -20.56 -71.92 -2.88
N ASP A 341 -19.64 -71.81 -1.94
CA ASP A 341 -19.21 -70.56 -1.34
C ASP A 341 -18.06 -69.96 -2.18
N LEU A 342 -18.18 -68.68 -2.54
CA LEU A 342 -17.07 -67.86 -3.04
C LEU A 342 -16.36 -67.23 -1.85
N LEU A 343 -15.05 -67.42 -1.77
CA LEU A 343 -14.21 -66.83 -0.75
C LEU A 343 -13.31 -65.76 -1.35
N GLN A 344 -13.27 -64.59 -0.72
CA GLN A 344 -12.34 -63.49 -1.00
C GLN A 344 -11.33 -63.40 0.14
N ASN A 345 -10.04 -63.61 -0.16
CA ASN A 345 -8.97 -63.68 0.82
C ASN A 345 -9.28 -64.63 2.00
N GLY A 346 -10.00 -65.73 1.72
CA GLY A 346 -10.39 -66.73 2.70
C GLY A 346 -11.68 -66.46 3.47
N ASN A 347 -12.36 -65.33 3.24
CA ASN A 347 -13.68 -65.04 3.84
C ASN A 347 -14.79 -65.31 2.83
N VAL A 348 -15.85 -66.01 3.24
CA VAL A 348 -17.04 -66.21 2.40
C VAL A 348 -17.70 -64.85 2.15
N ILE A 349 -17.89 -64.51 0.88
CA ILE A 349 -18.52 -63.25 0.44
C ILE A 349 -19.83 -63.48 -0.31
N GLU A 350 -20.01 -64.66 -0.90
CA GLU A 350 -21.21 -65.03 -1.65
C GLU A 350 -21.38 -66.55 -1.63
N THR A 351 -22.62 -67.05 -1.73
CA THR A 351 -22.94 -68.48 -1.84
C THR A 351 -23.95 -68.67 -2.97
N GLN A 352 -23.70 -69.65 -3.85
CA GLN A 352 -24.59 -69.99 -4.96
C GLN A 352 -25.08 -71.43 -4.85
N ASP A 353 -26.39 -71.62 -5.07
CA ASP A 353 -27.00 -72.94 -5.25
C ASP A 353 -26.69 -73.47 -6.66
N VAL A 354 -26.10 -74.66 -6.75
CA VAL A 354 -25.75 -75.32 -8.02
C VAL A 354 -26.58 -76.58 -8.18
N THR A 355 -27.17 -76.78 -9.35
CA THR A 355 -28.17 -77.85 -9.59
C THR A 355 -27.99 -78.48 -10.96
N ALA A 356 -28.68 -79.58 -11.22
CA ALA A 356 -28.73 -80.13 -12.58
C ALA A 356 -29.33 -79.16 -13.61
N ALA A 357 -30.26 -78.28 -13.19
CA ALA A 357 -30.95 -77.36 -14.08
C ALA A 357 -30.02 -76.27 -14.67
N ASN A 358 -28.99 -75.87 -13.92
CA ASN A 358 -27.96 -74.94 -14.43
C ASN A 358 -26.77 -75.68 -15.07
N GLY A 359 -26.94 -76.97 -15.36
CA GLY A 359 -25.89 -77.79 -15.95
C GLY A 359 -24.69 -78.03 -15.03
N TRP A 360 -24.89 -77.94 -13.71
CA TRP A 360 -23.82 -78.05 -12.71
C TRP A 360 -22.70 -77.01 -12.93
N LYS A 361 -23.09 -75.77 -13.24
CA LYS A 361 -22.16 -74.64 -13.45
C LYS A 361 -22.54 -73.47 -12.55
N TYR A 362 -21.56 -72.64 -12.23
CA TYR A 362 -21.74 -71.43 -11.45
C TYR A 362 -20.78 -70.33 -11.90
N THR A 363 -21.20 -69.08 -11.69
CA THR A 363 -20.49 -67.89 -12.15
C THR A 363 -20.74 -66.74 -11.18
N PHE A 364 -19.67 -66.14 -10.66
CA PHE A 364 -19.68 -64.93 -9.84
C PHE A 364 -19.06 -63.77 -10.63
N THR A 365 -19.80 -62.68 -10.85
CA THR A 365 -19.39 -61.54 -11.70
C THR A 365 -19.16 -60.27 -10.90
N ASN A 366 -18.58 -59.24 -11.53
CA ASN A 366 -18.34 -57.91 -10.95
C ASN A 366 -17.48 -57.93 -9.67
N LEU A 367 -16.62 -58.93 -9.53
CA LEU A 367 -15.73 -59.07 -8.39
C LEU A 367 -14.59 -58.08 -8.51
N GLU A 368 -14.37 -57.24 -7.49
CA GLU A 368 -13.23 -56.32 -7.48
C GLU A 368 -11.92 -57.13 -7.55
N SER A 369 -10.98 -56.71 -8.39
CA SER A 369 -9.69 -57.39 -8.52
C SER A 369 -8.68 -56.93 -7.47
N TYR A 370 -8.88 -55.75 -6.87
CA TYR A 370 -7.91 -55.11 -5.97
C TYR A 370 -8.60 -54.50 -4.73
N ASP A 371 -7.91 -54.55 -3.59
CA ASP A 371 -8.33 -53.87 -2.37
C ASP A 371 -8.02 -52.36 -2.38
N ALA A 372 -8.37 -51.66 -1.30
CA ALA A 372 -8.13 -50.21 -1.16
C ALA A 372 -6.65 -49.80 -1.14
N SER A 373 -5.74 -50.75 -0.95
CA SER A 373 -4.28 -50.54 -1.04
C SER A 373 -3.72 -50.95 -2.41
N GLY A 374 -4.58 -51.41 -3.32
CA GLY A 374 -4.20 -51.90 -4.65
C GLY A 374 -3.60 -53.30 -4.65
N VAL A 375 -3.79 -54.09 -3.59
CA VAL A 375 -3.35 -55.49 -3.53
C VAL A 375 -4.41 -56.37 -4.17
N THR A 376 -4.01 -57.37 -4.95
CA THR A 376 -4.95 -58.26 -5.64
C THR A 376 -5.75 -59.11 -4.65
N TYR A 377 -7.07 -59.16 -4.82
CA TYR A 377 -7.90 -60.14 -4.12
C TYR A 377 -7.61 -61.54 -4.64
N THR A 378 -7.47 -62.50 -3.72
CA THR A 378 -7.45 -63.92 -4.04
C THR A 378 -8.85 -64.48 -3.91
N TYR A 379 -9.39 -65.03 -5.00
CA TYR A 379 -10.67 -65.73 -4.99
C TYR A 379 -10.46 -67.24 -5.00
N THR A 380 -11.23 -67.93 -4.16
CA THR A 380 -11.30 -69.40 -4.14
C THR A 380 -12.76 -69.82 -3.97
N VAL A 381 -13.03 -71.10 -4.23
CA VAL A 381 -14.37 -71.69 -4.08
C VAL A 381 -14.31 -72.85 -3.12
N LYS A 382 -15.40 -73.05 -2.38
CA LYS A 382 -15.55 -74.19 -1.46
C LYS A 382 -16.95 -74.75 -1.57
N GLU A 383 -17.06 -76.06 -1.67
CA GLU A 383 -18.35 -76.74 -1.50
C GLU A 383 -18.68 -76.89 -0.01
N GLN A 384 -19.92 -76.59 0.37
CA GLN A 384 -20.42 -76.97 1.69
C GLN A 384 -20.51 -78.51 1.79
N PRO A 385 -20.32 -79.10 2.98
CA PRO A 385 -20.31 -80.55 3.12
C PRO A 385 -21.54 -81.22 2.48
N VAL A 386 -21.29 -82.22 1.64
CA VAL A 386 -22.32 -83.06 1.04
C VAL A 386 -22.18 -84.45 1.64
N ASP A 387 -23.23 -84.93 2.31
CA ASP A 387 -23.22 -86.23 2.99
C ASP A 387 -22.88 -87.36 2.02
N GLY A 388 -21.94 -88.21 2.44
CA GLY A 388 -21.51 -89.37 1.65
C GLY A 388 -20.48 -89.08 0.56
N TYR A 389 -20.08 -87.82 0.36
CA TYR A 389 -19.13 -87.45 -0.69
C TYR A 389 -17.87 -86.80 -0.14
N LYS A 390 -16.75 -87.07 -0.81
CA LYS A 390 -15.50 -86.32 -0.61
C LYS A 390 -15.36 -85.28 -1.70
N SER A 391 -15.30 -83.99 -1.31
CA SER A 391 -15.11 -82.87 -2.24
C SER A 391 -13.65 -82.54 -2.44
N GLU A 392 -13.26 -82.35 -3.70
CA GLU A 392 -11.94 -81.87 -4.13
C GLU A 392 -12.09 -80.69 -5.10
N VAL A 393 -11.36 -79.60 -4.85
CA VAL A 393 -11.39 -78.37 -5.65
C VAL A 393 -10.09 -78.24 -6.44
N HIS A 394 -10.18 -78.09 -7.75
CA HIS A 394 -9.06 -77.83 -8.66
C HIS A 394 -9.30 -76.53 -9.42
N GLY A 395 -8.58 -75.47 -9.05
CA GLY A 395 -8.88 -74.12 -9.53
C GLY A 395 -10.26 -73.69 -9.01
N TYR A 396 -11.22 -73.58 -9.92
CA TYR A 396 -12.63 -73.32 -9.59
C TYR A 396 -13.56 -74.49 -9.92
N ASP A 397 -13.03 -75.63 -10.38
CA ASP A 397 -13.85 -76.82 -10.62
C ASP A 397 -13.91 -77.69 -9.37
N ILE A 398 -15.10 -78.19 -9.06
CA ILE A 398 -15.37 -79.02 -7.88
C ILE A 398 -15.68 -80.44 -8.35
N THR A 399 -15.02 -81.43 -7.75
CA THR A 399 -15.30 -82.86 -7.99
C THR A 399 -15.73 -83.53 -6.71
N ASN A 400 -16.85 -84.26 -6.73
CA ASN A 400 -17.20 -85.21 -5.67
C ASN A 400 -16.91 -86.64 -6.13
N THR A 401 -16.23 -87.41 -5.28
CA THR A 401 -15.96 -88.85 -5.44
C THR A 401 -16.66 -89.67 -4.38
#